data_AF-A0A401U4F6-F1
#
_entry.id   AF-A0A401U4F6-F1
#
_cell.length_a   1.000
_cell.length_b   1.000
_cell.length_c   1.000
_cell.angle_alpha   90.00
_cell.angle_beta   90.00
_cell.angle_gamma   90.00
#
_symmetry.space_group_name_H-M   'P 1'
#
loop_
_entity.id
_entity.type
_entity.pdbx_description
1 polymer ?
#
loop_
_entity_poly.entity_id
_entity_poly.type
_entity_poly.pdbx_seq_one_letter_code
_entity_poly.pdbx_strand_id
1 'polypeptide(L)'
;ALKKKFPAQPFLIVRYGDHQPEFSPQLLDPELDEAGIGKKLMDYDPRYYATYYAIDAVNFEPVKSPAVMDTIDAAYLPLVIQEAAGIPLDPSFEEQKAIMLRCNGAFYSCKDGAEARRFNRLLIDAGIIKGL
;
A
#
# COMPACT_ATOMS: atom_id res chain seq x y z
N ALA A 1 -21.68 14.93 -2.74
CA ALA A 1 -21.21 16.13 -3.46
C ALA A 1 -20.76 15.81 -4.90
N LEU A 2 -19.82 14.87 -5.12
CA LEU A 2 -19.29 14.54 -6.46
C LEU A 2 -20.36 14.03 -7.44
N LYS A 3 -21.15 13.02 -7.05
CA LYS A 3 -22.23 12.44 -7.90
C LYS A 3 -23.19 13.49 -8.47
N LYS A 4 -23.56 14.51 -7.68
CA LYS A 4 -24.46 15.58 -8.10
C LYS A 4 -23.79 16.57 -9.04
N LYS A 5 -22.52 16.93 -8.77
CA LYS A 5 -21.78 17.94 -9.55
C LYS A 5 -21.28 17.37 -10.88
N PHE A 6 -20.98 16.07 -10.93
CA PHE A 6 -20.38 15.39 -12.08
C PHE A 6 -21.08 14.05 -12.36
N PRO A 7 -22.35 14.06 -12.79
CA PRO A 7 -23.16 12.84 -12.87
C PRO A 7 -22.66 11.82 -13.91
N ALA A 8 -21.87 12.25 -14.89
CA ALA A 8 -21.34 11.39 -15.95
C ALA A 8 -19.83 11.06 -15.78
N GLN A 9 -19.17 11.56 -14.73
CA GLN A 9 -17.74 11.32 -14.54
C GLN A 9 -17.52 10.22 -13.48
N PRO A 10 -16.71 9.19 -13.78
CA PRO A 10 -16.30 8.21 -12.79
C PRO A 10 -15.22 8.80 -11.87
N PHE A 11 -15.29 8.47 -10.57
CA PHE A 11 -14.24 8.82 -9.61
C PHE A 11 -13.89 7.60 -8.75
N LEU A 12 -12.64 7.17 -8.79
CA LEU A 12 -12.07 6.28 -7.79
C LEU A 12 -11.41 7.13 -6.70
N ILE A 13 -11.77 6.90 -5.45
CA ILE A 13 -11.24 7.63 -4.30
C ILE A 13 -10.56 6.62 -3.41
N VAL A 14 -9.25 6.79 -3.21
CA VAL A 14 -8.50 6.03 -2.23
C VAL A 14 -8.13 6.92 -1.06
N ARG A 15 -8.50 6.48 0.13
CA ARG A 15 -8.09 7.10 1.40
C ARG A 15 -7.17 6.14 2.11
N TYR A 16 -6.15 6.67 2.78
CA TYR A 16 -5.26 5.88 3.61
C TYR A 16 -4.76 6.72 4.78
N GLY A 17 -4.43 6.05 5.89
CA GLY A 17 -3.65 6.66 6.97
C GLY A 17 -2.17 6.57 6.61
N ASP A 18 -1.46 7.69 6.64
CA ASP A 18 -0.01 7.75 6.41
C ASP A 18 0.78 7.18 7.59
N HIS A 19 0.33 7.43 8.81
CA HIS A 19 0.88 6.82 10.02
C HIS A 19 -0.14 6.77 11.16
N GLN A 20 0.18 6.01 12.22
CA GLN A 20 -0.57 6.02 13.48
C GLN A 20 -0.40 7.37 14.19
N PRO A 21 -1.41 7.90 14.90
CA PRO A 21 -1.21 9.07 15.75
C PRO A 21 -0.25 8.76 16.91
N GLU A 22 0.42 9.80 17.41
CA GLU A 22 1.50 9.68 18.40
C GLU A 22 1.07 9.03 19.73
N PHE A 23 -0.22 9.09 20.08
CA PHE A 23 -0.76 8.47 21.30
C PHE A 23 -1.12 6.97 21.13
N SER A 24 -0.97 6.39 19.94
CA SER A 24 -1.37 5.00 19.67
C SER A 24 -0.59 3.98 20.50
N PRO A 25 0.74 4.10 20.68
CA PRO A 25 1.51 3.20 21.52
C PRO A 25 0.94 3.03 22.93
N GLN A 26 0.48 4.13 23.55
CA GLN A 26 -0.07 4.15 24.90
C GLN A 26 -1.48 3.53 24.95
N LEU A 27 -2.20 3.46 23.84
CA LEU A 27 -3.47 2.74 23.75
C LEU A 27 -3.28 1.25 23.48
N LEU A 28 -2.28 0.89 22.66
CA LEU A 28 -2.01 -0.49 22.25
C LEU A 28 -1.44 -1.31 23.40
N ASP A 29 -0.49 -0.74 24.15
CA ASP A 29 0.21 -1.42 25.23
C ASP A 29 0.45 -0.40 26.40
N PRO A 30 -0.60 -0.02 27.16
CA PRO A 30 -0.56 1.06 28.16
C PRO A 30 0.41 0.83 29.33
N GLU A 31 0.80 -0.42 29.57
CA GLU A 31 1.70 -0.81 30.66
C GLU A 31 3.19 -0.73 30.27
N LEU A 32 3.51 -0.47 28.99
CA LEU A 32 4.89 -0.35 28.54
C LEU A 32 5.43 1.06 28.75
N ASP A 33 6.68 1.13 29.19
CA ASP A 33 7.47 2.34 29.15
C ASP A 33 8.03 2.59 27.74
N GLU A 34 8.76 3.70 27.58
CA GLU A 34 9.36 4.10 26.30
C GLU A 34 10.31 3.03 25.74
N ALA A 35 11.07 2.34 26.60
CA ALA A 35 11.98 1.28 26.17
C ALA A 35 11.20 0.05 25.67
N GLY A 36 10.11 -0.31 26.34
CA GLY A 36 9.19 -1.36 25.92
C GLY A 36 8.56 -1.07 24.56
N ILE A 37 8.06 0.16 24.37
CA ILE A 37 7.53 0.63 23.08
C ILE A 37 8.62 0.61 22.01
N GLY A 38 9.82 1.10 22.31
CA GLY A 38 10.97 1.12 21.40
C GLY A 38 11.31 -0.28 20.90
N LYS A 39 11.26 -1.30 21.77
CA LYS A 39 11.46 -2.69 21.35
C LYS A 39 10.38 -3.17 20.37
N LYS A 40 9.11 -2.85 20.61
CA LYS A 40 8.00 -3.21 19.69
C LYS A 40 8.18 -2.60 18.30
N LEU A 41 8.62 -1.35 18.23
CA LEU A 41 8.91 -0.67 16.97
C LEU A 41 10.12 -1.30 16.26
N MET A 42 11.21 -1.57 16.98
CA MET A 42 12.40 -2.22 16.40
C MET A 42 12.11 -3.63 15.89
N ASP A 43 11.22 -4.36 16.54
CA ASP A 43 10.75 -5.69 16.12
C ASP A 43 9.67 -5.63 15.01
N TYR A 44 9.34 -4.43 14.52
CA TYR A 44 8.33 -4.17 13.49
C TYR A 44 6.95 -4.78 13.81
N ASP A 45 6.50 -4.66 15.07
CA ASP A 45 5.17 -5.14 15.48
C ASP A 45 4.07 -4.46 14.64
N PRO A 46 3.34 -5.20 13.78
CA PRO A 46 2.43 -4.60 12.81
C PRO A 46 1.35 -3.72 13.43
N ARG A 47 0.99 -3.94 14.71
CA ARG A 47 -0.02 -3.13 15.41
C ARG A 47 0.36 -1.65 15.49
N TYR A 48 1.66 -1.35 15.52
CA TYR A 48 2.20 0.01 15.62
C TYR A 48 2.33 0.72 14.26
N TYR A 49 2.24 -0.02 13.16
CA TYR A 49 2.43 0.49 11.80
C TYR A 49 1.17 0.41 10.94
N ALA A 50 0.27 -0.54 11.22
CA ALA A 50 -0.91 -0.81 10.42
C ALA A 50 -1.93 0.30 10.58
N THR A 51 -2.17 1.09 9.53
CA THR A 51 -3.24 2.08 9.48
C THR A 51 -4.46 1.50 8.75
N TYR A 52 -5.16 2.30 7.96
CA TYR A 52 -6.26 1.85 7.12
C TYR A 52 -6.02 2.30 5.68
N TYR A 53 -6.66 1.62 4.74
CA TYR A 53 -6.98 2.19 3.45
C TYR A 53 -8.42 1.84 3.06
N ALA A 54 -9.03 2.64 2.20
CA ALA A 54 -10.40 2.43 1.73
C ALA A 54 -10.52 2.87 0.28
N ILE A 55 -11.34 2.13 -0.48
CA ILE A 55 -11.66 2.42 -1.87
C ILE A 55 -13.15 2.75 -1.96
N ASP A 56 -13.47 3.95 -2.41
CA ASP A 56 -14.82 4.37 -2.77
C ASP A 56 -14.90 4.68 -4.26
N ALA A 57 -16.04 4.37 -4.87
CA ALA A 57 -16.33 4.71 -6.26
C ALA A 57 -17.57 5.58 -6.39
N VAL A 58 -17.54 6.48 -7.38
CA VAL A 58 -18.69 7.28 -7.77
C VAL A 58 -18.92 7.10 -9.26
N ASN A 59 -20.17 6.76 -9.63
CA ASN A 59 -20.63 6.54 -11.00
C ASN A 59 -20.00 5.35 -11.74
N PHE A 60 -19.38 4.42 -11.03
CA PHE A 60 -18.97 3.12 -11.56
C PHE A 60 -18.73 2.12 -10.41
N GLU A 61 -18.57 0.85 -10.75
CA GLU A 61 -18.18 -0.20 -9.82
C GLU A 61 -16.71 -0.56 -10.06
N PRO A 62 -15.85 -0.59 -9.02
CA PRO A 62 -14.46 -1.03 -9.16
C PRO A 62 -14.33 -2.44 -9.72
N VAL A 63 -13.27 -2.67 -10.49
CA VAL A 63 -12.96 -4.01 -11.00
C VAL A 63 -12.51 -4.90 -9.85
N LYS A 64 -13.03 -6.12 -9.80
CA LYS A 64 -12.57 -7.14 -8.86
C LYS A 64 -11.18 -7.62 -9.30
N SER A 65 -10.19 -7.43 -8.43
CA SER A 65 -8.82 -7.84 -8.69
C SER A 65 -8.21 -8.51 -7.46
N PRO A 66 -7.42 -9.58 -7.63
CA PRO A 66 -6.68 -10.20 -6.52
C PRO A 66 -5.62 -9.27 -5.91
N ALA A 67 -5.28 -8.16 -6.57
CA ALA A 67 -4.40 -7.14 -6.02
C ALA A 67 -5.10 -6.21 -5.01
N VAL A 68 -6.44 -6.19 -4.96
CA VAL A 68 -7.21 -5.43 -3.96
C VAL A 68 -7.38 -6.32 -2.72
N MET A 69 -6.40 -6.29 -1.81
CA MET A 69 -6.31 -7.16 -0.62
C MET A 69 -6.58 -6.40 0.68
N ASP A 70 -7.11 -7.05 1.71
CA ASP A 70 -7.43 -6.40 3.00
C ASP A 70 -6.23 -5.73 3.69
N THR A 71 -5.01 -6.24 3.49
CA THR A 71 -3.79 -5.68 4.08
C THR A 71 -2.67 -5.64 3.06
N ILE A 72 -2.08 -4.46 2.89
CA ILE A 72 -1.03 -4.18 1.91
C ILE A 72 -0.03 -3.18 2.49
N ASP A 73 1.22 -3.23 2.02
CA ASP A 73 2.14 -2.12 2.19
C ASP A 73 1.71 -0.93 1.33
N ALA A 74 1.84 0.29 1.85
CA ALA A 74 1.42 1.52 1.17
C ALA A 74 2.10 1.72 -0.20
N ALA A 75 3.27 1.09 -0.43
CA ALA A 75 3.96 1.08 -1.72
C ALA A 75 3.11 0.49 -2.87
N TYR A 76 2.09 -0.33 -2.56
CA TYR A 76 1.18 -0.91 -3.54
C TYR A 76 -0.07 -0.07 -3.82
N LEU A 77 -0.32 1.03 -3.11
CA LEU A 77 -1.52 1.87 -3.35
C LEU A 77 -1.64 2.33 -4.82
N PRO A 78 -0.57 2.76 -5.52
CA PRO A 78 -0.67 3.12 -6.94
C PRO A 78 -1.09 1.94 -7.83
N LEU A 79 -0.64 0.71 -7.54
CA LEU A 79 -1.06 -0.49 -8.25
C LEU A 79 -2.54 -0.79 -7.98
N VAL A 80 -2.96 -0.79 -6.71
CA VAL A 80 -4.34 -1.06 -6.29
C VAL A 80 -5.33 -0.09 -6.91
N ILE A 81 -4.96 1.20 -7.00
CA ILE A 81 -5.75 2.24 -7.67
C ILE A 81 -6.01 1.88 -9.14
N GLN A 82 -4.96 1.46 -9.87
CA GLN A 82 -5.07 1.15 -11.29
C GLN A 82 -5.90 -0.11 -11.53
N GLU A 83 -5.68 -1.14 -10.71
CA GLU A 83 -6.43 -2.38 -10.72
C GLU A 83 -7.92 -2.16 -10.43
N ALA A 84 -8.24 -1.41 -9.37
CA ALA A 84 -9.62 -1.09 -9.02
C ALA A 84 -10.30 -0.21 -10.08
N ALA A 85 -9.55 0.68 -10.75
CA ALA A 85 -10.05 1.49 -11.86
C ALA A 85 -10.22 0.69 -13.17
N GLY A 86 -9.65 -0.51 -13.29
CA GLY A 86 -9.70 -1.31 -14.50
C GLY A 86 -8.86 -0.76 -15.65
N ILE A 87 -7.80 0.00 -15.35
CA ILE A 87 -6.91 0.55 -16.37
C ILE A 87 -5.73 -0.40 -16.66
N PRO A 88 -5.24 -0.47 -17.91
CA PRO A 88 -4.11 -1.32 -18.24
C PRO A 88 -2.86 -0.95 -17.42
N LEU A 89 -2.16 -1.96 -16.91
CA LEU A 89 -0.90 -1.77 -16.23
C LEU A 89 0.25 -1.66 -17.23
N ASP A 90 1.21 -0.78 -16.95
CA ASP A 90 2.50 -0.81 -17.63
C ASP A 90 3.38 -1.95 -17.06
N PRO A 91 4.48 -2.33 -17.75
CA PRO A 91 5.32 -3.45 -17.33
C PRO A 91 5.88 -3.35 -15.91
N SER A 92 6.12 -2.14 -15.39
CA SER A 92 6.60 -1.93 -14.02
C SER A 92 5.51 -2.28 -12.99
N PHE A 93 4.25 -1.94 -13.27
CA PHE A 93 3.13 -2.31 -12.42
C PHE A 93 2.75 -3.78 -12.54
N GLU A 94 2.87 -4.39 -13.72
CA GLU A 94 2.70 -5.85 -13.87
C GLU A 94 3.72 -6.62 -13.01
N GLU A 95 4.99 -6.19 -13.02
CA GLU A 95 6.01 -6.79 -12.17
C GLU A 95 5.72 -6.55 -10.68
N GLN A 96 5.31 -5.34 -10.32
CA GLN A 96 4.93 -5.00 -8.95
C GLN A 96 3.74 -5.85 -8.47
N LYS A 97 2.73 -6.08 -9.33
CA LYS A 97 1.61 -6.98 -9.06
C LYS A 97 2.06 -8.42 -8.85
N ALA A 98 2.96 -8.91 -9.69
CA ALA A 98 3.49 -10.25 -9.54
C ALA A 98 4.20 -10.43 -8.18
N ILE A 99 4.94 -9.42 -7.72
CA ILE A 99 5.55 -9.42 -6.37
C ILE A 99 4.44 -9.40 -5.31
N MET A 100 3.48 -8.48 -5.41
CA MET A 100 2.40 -8.33 -4.43
C MET A 100 1.64 -9.63 -4.19
N LEU A 101 1.27 -10.34 -5.27
CA LEU A 101 0.56 -11.62 -5.19
C LEU A 101 1.43 -12.72 -4.55
N ARG A 102 2.73 -12.77 -4.86
CA ARG A 102 3.66 -13.73 -4.23
C ARG A 102 3.90 -13.43 -2.75
N CYS A 103 3.84 -12.16 -2.37
CA CYS A 103 4.18 -11.66 -1.04
C CYS A 103 2.95 -11.37 -0.17
N ASN A 104 1.75 -11.69 -0.65
CA ASN A 104 0.48 -11.45 0.05
C ASN A 104 0.36 -10.00 0.58
N GLY A 105 0.66 -9.02 -0.27
CA GLY A 105 0.55 -7.60 0.05
C GLY A 105 1.76 -6.98 0.76
N ALA A 106 2.73 -7.77 1.24
CA ALA A 106 3.97 -7.25 1.81
C ALA A 106 4.98 -6.85 0.72
N PHE A 107 5.68 -5.73 0.88
CA PHE A 107 6.69 -5.23 -0.07
C PHE A 107 8.11 -5.38 0.50
N TYR A 108 8.50 -4.54 1.47
CA TYR A 108 9.89 -4.50 1.95
C TYR A 108 10.24 -5.71 2.83
N SER A 109 9.31 -6.17 3.67
CA SER A 109 9.51 -7.34 4.53
C SER A 109 9.46 -8.67 3.75
N CYS A 110 8.97 -8.66 2.51
CA CYS A 110 8.89 -9.88 1.71
C CYS A 110 10.28 -10.42 1.38
N LYS A 111 10.55 -11.66 1.84
CA LYS A 111 11.83 -12.36 1.67
C LYS A 111 13.03 -11.49 2.08
N ASP A 112 12.94 -10.85 3.24
CA ASP A 112 13.99 -9.98 3.77
C ASP A 112 14.40 -8.87 2.77
N GLY A 113 13.43 -8.33 2.05
CA GLY A 113 13.57 -7.28 1.04
C GLY A 113 14.20 -7.72 -0.28
N ALA A 114 14.38 -9.01 -0.52
CA ALA A 114 14.97 -9.50 -1.77
C ALA A 114 14.12 -9.14 -2.99
N GLU A 115 12.79 -9.19 -2.88
CA GLU A 115 11.90 -8.83 -3.99
C GLU A 115 11.96 -7.33 -4.29
N ALA A 116 11.93 -6.47 -3.26
CA ALA A 116 12.05 -5.02 -3.43
C ALA A 116 13.41 -4.63 -4.05
N ARG A 117 14.51 -5.24 -3.60
CA ARG A 117 15.85 -5.02 -4.18
C ARG A 117 15.92 -5.43 -5.64
N ARG A 118 15.36 -6.59 -5.99
CA ARG A 118 15.30 -7.08 -7.38
C ARG A 118 14.47 -6.12 -8.25
N PHE A 119 13.30 -5.69 -7.77
CA PHE A 119 12.45 -4.75 -8.49
C PHE A 119 13.17 -3.42 -8.75
N ASN A 120 13.78 -2.83 -7.72
CA ASN A 120 14.53 -1.58 -7.88
C ASN A 120 15.68 -1.73 -8.89
N ARG A 121 16.39 -2.87 -8.88
CA ARG A 121 17.42 -3.15 -9.90
C ARG A 121 16.83 -3.18 -11.31
N LEU A 122 15.69 -3.82 -11.52
CA LEU A 122 15.01 -3.84 -12.83
C LEU A 122 14.64 -2.43 -13.30
N LEU A 123 14.14 -1.58 -12.41
CA LEU A 123 13.79 -0.19 -12.74
C LEU A 123 15.02 0.65 -13.11
N ILE A 124 16.16 0.42 -12.45
CA ILE A 124 17.44 1.07 -12.78
C ILE A 124 17.93 0.60 -14.15
N ASP A 125 17.95 -0.71 -14.39
CA ASP A 125 18.44 -1.31 -15.63
C ASP A 125 17.57 -0.91 -16.83
N ALA A 126 16.26 -0.70 -16.61
CA ALA A 126 15.31 -0.18 -17.60
C ALA A 126 15.43 1.35 -17.81
N GLY A 127 16.26 2.05 -17.04
CA GLY A 127 16.42 3.50 -17.10
C GLY A 127 15.21 4.29 -16.61
N ILE A 128 14.33 3.70 -15.79
CA ILE A 128 13.20 4.38 -15.15
C ILE A 128 13.70 5.19 -13.94
N ILE A 129 14.58 4.60 -13.15
CA ILE A 129 15.27 5.28 -12.05
C ILE A 129 16.64 5.76 -12.56
N LYS A 130 16.94 7.04 -12.34
CA LYS A 130 18.20 7.69 -12.76
C LYS A 130 18.74 8.57 -11.63
N GLY A 131 20.04 8.89 -11.69
CA GLY A 131 20.67 9.82 -10.74
C GLY A 131 20.94 9.22 -9.37
N LEU A 132 21.17 7.91 -9.30
CA LEU A 132 21.67 7.21 -8.12
C LEU A 132 23.19 7.26 -8.04
#